data_AF-A0A2T4CN87-F1
#
_entry.id   AF-A0A2T4CN87-F1
#
_cell.length_a   1.000
_cell.length_b   1.000
_cell.length_c   1.000
_cell.angle_alpha   90.00
_cell.angle_beta   90.00
_cell.angle_gamma   90.00
#
_symmetry.space_group_name_H-M   'P 1'
#
loop_
_entity.id
_entity.type
_entity.pdbx_description
1 polymer ?
#
loop_
_entity_poly.entity_id
_entity_poly.type
_entity_poly.pdbx_seq_one_letter_code
_entity_poly.pdbx_strand_id
1 'polypeptide(L)' 'EPGGEDFHSYVSLIKLLRGKNLVGADVVELSPDIDPTGNSDVFAAKIVRELLIILNEKGAR' A
#
# COMPACT_ATOMS: atom_id res chain seq x y z
N GLU A 1 -0.91 4.05 15.77
CA GLU A 1 -1.57 3.85 17.09
C GLU A 1 -1.24 2.46 17.63
N PRO A 2 -1.21 2.25 18.96
CA PRO A 2 -1.10 0.92 19.51
C PRO A 2 -2.22 0.02 19.00
N GLY A 3 -1.89 -1.20 18.57
CA GLY A 3 -2.87 -2.16 18.03
C GLY A 3 -3.12 -2.08 16.52
N GLY A 4 -2.27 -1.37 15.77
CA GLY A 4 -2.35 -1.34 14.31
C GLY A 4 -2.00 -2.67 13.62
N GLU A 5 -2.36 -2.76 12.35
CA GLU A 5 -2.08 -3.91 11.48
C GLU A 5 -0.60 -4.01 11.08
N ASP A 6 -0.15 -5.22 10.74
CA ASP A 6 1.22 -5.47 10.30
C ASP A 6 1.35 -5.54 8.76
N PHE A 7 2.58 -5.76 8.29
CA PHE A 7 2.85 -5.88 6.86
C PHE A 7 2.18 -7.09 6.20
N HIS A 8 1.91 -8.17 6.93
CA HIS A 8 1.26 -9.36 6.39
C HIS A 8 -0.22 -9.09 6.09
N SER A 9 -0.89 -8.34 6.96
CA SER A 9 -2.24 -7.84 6.71
C SER A 9 -2.29 -6.98 5.44
N TYR A 10 -1.31 -6.09 5.26
CA TYR A 10 -1.20 -5.29 4.03
C TYR A 10 -1.04 -6.16 2.77
N VAL A 11 -0.14 -7.15 2.78
CA VAL A 11 0.04 -8.07 1.64
C VAL A 11 -1.25 -8.84 1.34
N SER A 12 -1.99 -9.24 2.37
CA SER A 12 -3.27 -9.94 2.22
C SER A 12 -4.33 -9.03 1.58
N LEU A 13 -4.39 -7.76 1.98
CA LEU A 13 -5.25 -6.75 1.36
C LEU A 13 -4.95 -6.58 -0.14
N ILE A 14 -3.68 -6.43 -0.53
CA ILE A 14 -3.29 -6.29 -1.94
C ILE A 14 -3.72 -7.50 -2.77
N LYS A 15 -3.57 -8.72 -2.24
CA LYS A 15 -4.05 -9.93 -2.91
C LYS A 15 -5.56 -9.94 -3.13
N LEU A 16 -6.33 -9.37 -2.21
CA LEU A 16 -7.79 -9.26 -2.34
C LEU A 16 -8.22 -8.20 -3.36
N LEU A 17 -7.45 -7.10 -3.46
CA LEU A 17 -7.70 -6.00 -4.39
C LEU A 17 -7.27 -6.31 -5.83
N ARG A 18 -6.29 -7.21 -6.00
CA ARG A 18 -5.84 -7.68 -7.32
C ARG A 18 -7.01 -8.17 -8.17
N GLY A 19 -7.06 -7.73 -9.43
CA GLY A 19 -8.10 -8.08 -10.39
C GLY A 19 -9.45 -7.37 -10.20
N LYS A 20 -9.58 -6.46 -9.22
CA LYS A 20 -10.74 -5.57 -9.10
C LYS A 20 -10.62 -4.39 -10.07
N ASN A 21 -11.75 -3.77 -10.40
CA ASN A 21 -11.79 -2.57 -11.23
C ASN A 21 -11.46 -1.31 -10.41
N LEU A 22 -10.19 -1.16 -10.05
CA LEU A 22 -9.69 0.00 -9.32
C LEU A 22 -9.59 1.21 -10.27
N VAL A 23 -10.21 2.33 -9.90
CA VAL A 23 -10.23 3.57 -10.71
C VAL A 23 -9.30 4.66 -10.18
N GLY A 24 -8.65 4.42 -9.04
CA GLY A 24 -7.72 5.33 -8.39
C GLY A 24 -7.35 4.84 -6.98
N ALA A 25 -6.25 5.38 -6.44
CA ALA A 25 -5.81 5.16 -5.07
C ALA A 25 -4.95 6.35 -4.60
N ASP A 26 -4.92 6.62 -3.30
CA ASP A 26 -4.03 7.57 -2.65
C ASP A 26 -3.30 6.91 -1.46
N VAL A 27 -2.19 7.52 -1.05
CA VAL A 27 -1.43 7.13 0.16
C VAL A 27 -1.14 8.42 0.92
N VAL A 28 -1.64 8.51 2.15
CA VAL A 28 -1.62 9.71 2.99
C VAL A 28 -0.98 9.42 4.36
N GLU A 29 -0.81 10.44 5.19
CA GLU A 29 -0.30 10.36 6.57
C GLU A 29 1.18 9.94 6.74
N LEU A 30 1.96 9.86 5.66
CA LEU A 30 3.42 9.75 5.79
C LEU A 30 3.99 11.07 6.31
N SER A 31 4.70 11.01 7.44
CA SER A 31 5.40 12.15 8.03
C SER A 31 6.86 11.76 8.33
N PRO A 32 7.81 12.05 7.42
CA PRO A 32 9.21 11.60 7.55
C PRO A 32 9.88 12.03 8.86
N ASP A 33 9.55 13.23 9.34
CA ASP A 33 10.15 13.79 10.57
C ASP A 33 9.77 13.01 11.85
N ILE A 34 8.71 12.19 11.81
CA ILE A 34 8.26 11.37 12.95
C ILE A 34 9.01 10.04 13.03
N ASP A 35 9.48 9.50 11.90
CA ASP A 35 10.23 8.25 11.83
C ASP A 35 11.65 8.47 11.28
N PRO A 36 12.62 8.83 12.15
CA PRO A 36 13.99 9.10 11.73
C PRO A 36 14.72 7.85 11.21
N THR A 37 14.15 6.64 11.35
CA THR A 37 14.73 5.42 10.79
C THR A 37 14.47 5.26 9.30
N GLY A 38 13.51 6.02 8.74
CA GLY A 38 13.09 5.94 7.34
C GLY A 38 12.29 4.68 7.00
N ASN A 39 11.92 3.86 7.99
CA ASN A 39 11.16 2.65 7.75
C ASN A 39 9.77 2.96 7.17
N SER A 40 9.13 4.02 7.66
CA SER A 40 7.85 4.52 7.19
C SER A 40 7.91 4.98 5.73
N ASP A 41 9.00 5.64 5.32
CA ASP A 41 9.20 6.05 3.92
C ASP A 41 9.32 4.84 2.98
N VAL A 42 10.15 3.87 3.34
CA VAL A 42 10.34 2.64 2.56
C VAL A 42 9.04 1.83 2.51
N PHE A 43 8.29 1.82 3.61
CA PHE A 43 6.99 1.16 3.67
C PHE A 43 5.97 1.84 2.75
N ALA A 44 5.83 3.15 2.80
CA ALA A 44 4.95 3.92 1.92
C ALA A 44 5.34 3.74 0.44
N ALA A 45 6.63 3.77 0.11
CA ALA A 45 7.10 3.50 -1.25
C ALA A 45 6.72 2.09 -1.74
N LYS A 46 6.80 1.09 -0.85
CA LYS A 46 6.36 -0.27 -1.14
C LYS A 46 4.84 -0.32 -1.36
N ILE A 47 4.06 0.43 -0.58
CA ILE A 47 2.62 0.51 -0.75
C ILE A 47 2.27 1.05 -2.14
N VAL A 48 2.81 2.23 -2.47
CA VAL A 48 2.58 2.89 -3.76
C VAL A 48 2.96 1.97 -4.92
N ARG A 49 4.10 1.27 -4.83
CA ARG A 49 4.51 0.31 -5.87
C ARG A 49 3.45 -0.78 -6.10
N GLU A 50 2.97 -1.43 -5.05
CA GLU A 50 1.98 -2.51 -5.20
C GLU A 50 0.64 -1.98 -5.73
N LEU A 51 0.21 -0.80 -5.28
CA LEU A 51 -0.99 -0.13 -5.80
C LEU A 51 -0.87 0.15 -7.31
N LEU A 52 0.27 0.67 -7.77
CA LEU A 52 0.53 0.91 -9.20
C LEU A 52 0.50 -0.39 -10.01
N ILE A 53 1.05 -1.48 -9.48
CA ILE A 53 1.01 -2.79 -10.14
C ILE A 53 -0.44 -3.23 -10.32
N ILE A 54 -1.25 -3.25 -9.26
CA ILE A 54 -2.64 -3.74 -9.35
C ILE A 54 -3.58 -2.80 -10.10
N LEU A 55 -3.31 -1.49 -10.13
CA LEU A 55 -4.04 -0.52 -10.95
C LEU A 55 -3.77 -0.72 -12.44
N ASN A 56 -2.55 -1.14 -12.80
CA ASN A 56 -2.17 -1.38 -14.19
C ASN A 56 -2.41 -2.83 -14.65
N GLU A 57 -2.60 -3.76 -13.73
CA GLU A 57 -3.09 -5.09 -14.04
C GLU A 57 -4.51 -4.95 -14.62
N LYS A 58 -4.65 -5.14 -15.94
CA LYS A 58 -5.97 -5.24 -16.57
C LYS A 58 -6.72 -6.35 -15.86
N GLY A 59 -7.79 -6.00 -15.13
CA GLY A 59 -8.69 -6.98 -14.55
C GLY A 59 -9.03 -8.00 -15.62
N ALA A 60 -8.82 -9.29 -15.32
CA ALA A 60 -9.20 -10.38 -16.22
C ALA A 60 -10.65 -10.13 -16.63
N ARG A 61 -10.85 -9.71 -17.89
CA ARG A 61 -12.17 -9.64 -18.51
C ARG A 61 -12.64 -11.05 -18.79
#